data_AF-A0A1Y6C5C8-F1
#
_entry.id   AF-A0A1Y6C5C8-F1
#
_cell.length_a   1.000
_cell.length_b   1.000
_cell.length_c   1.000
_cell.angle_alpha   90.00
_cell.angle_beta   90.00
_cell.angle_gamma   90.00
#
_symmetry.space_group_name_H-M   'P 1'
#
loop_
_entity.id
_entity.type
_entity.pdbx_description
1 polymer ?
#
loop_
_entity_poly.entity_id
_entity_poly.type
_entity_poly.pdbx_seq_one_letter_code
_entity_poly.pdbx_strand_id
1 'polypeptide(L)' 'MPVWIAWTLLIGGWLLPLLHVATARRSGPWRPPPGSRCPFGPRPGWLVVVLLGGPLGWLAYMRRRAA' A
#
# COMPACT_ATOMS: atom_id res chain seq x y z
N MET A 1 -7.73 -7.80 -25.38
CA MET A 1 -6.81 -6.99 -24.56
C MET A 1 -5.46 -7.70 -24.49
N PRO A 2 -4.37 -7.04 -24.89
CA PRO A 2 -3.03 -7.63 -24.79
C PRO A 2 -2.71 -7.99 -23.33
N VAL A 3 -2.12 -9.18 -23.12
CA VAL A 3 -1.79 -9.69 -21.78
C VAL A 3 -0.90 -8.72 -20.98
N TRP A 4 -0.01 -8.00 -21.65
CA TRP A 4 0.89 -7.03 -21.01
C TRP A 4 0.13 -5.85 -20.41
N ILE A 5 -0.98 -5.41 -21.02
CA ILE A 5 -1.79 -4.30 -20.47
C ILE A 5 -2.39 -4.68 -19.12
N ALA A 6 -2.88 -5.93 -19.00
CA ALA A 6 -3.45 -6.42 -17.75
C ALA A 6 -2.42 -6.43 -16.61
N TRP A 7 -1.20 -6.90 -16.89
CA TRP A 7 -0.10 -6.88 -15.93
C TRP A 7 0.32 -5.46 -15.55
N THR A 8 0.40 -4.54 -16.52
CA THR A 8 0.73 -3.14 -16.25
C THR A 8 -0.32 -2.48 -15.37
N LEU A 9 -1.61 -2.73 -15.60
CA LEU A 9 -2.68 -2.18 -14.77
C LEU A 9 -2.65 -2.77 -13.36
N LEU A 10 -2.40 -4.07 -13.23
CA LEU A 10 -2.33 -4.74 -11.93
C LEU A 10 -1.13 -4.24 -11.10
N ILE A 11 0.07 -4.30 -11.69
CA ILE A 11 1.31 -3.90 -11.03
C ILE A 11 1.31 -2.39 -10.81
N GLY A 12 0.95 -1.62 -11.84
CA GLY A 12 0.88 -0.16 -11.75
C GLY A 12 -0.15 0.31 -10.73
N GLY A 13 -1.37 -0.23 -10.77
CA GLY A 13 -2.42 0.11 -9.82
C GLY A 13 -2.07 -0.21 -8.36
N TRP A 14 -1.23 -1.22 -8.14
CA TRP A 14 -0.72 -1.57 -6.81
C TRP A 14 0.53 -0.78 -6.39
N LEU A 15 1.45 -0.50 -7.32
CA LEU A 15 2.72 0.17 -7.05
C LEU A 15 2.58 1.70 -6.93
N LEU A 16 1.69 2.31 -7.72
CA LEU A 16 1.42 3.75 -7.71
C LEU A 16 1.02 4.28 -6.31
N PRO A 17 0.07 3.67 -5.58
CA PRO A 17 -0.28 4.14 -4.24
C PRO A 17 0.85 3.94 -3.22
N LEU A 18 1.67 2.89 -3.34
CA LEU A 18 2.87 2.70 -2.51
C LEU A 18 3.87 3.83 -2.73
N LEU A 19 4.14 4.16 -3.99
CA LEU A 19 5.05 5.25 -4.36
C LEU A 19 4.49 6.61 -3.89
N HIS A 20 3.17 6.81 -4.00
CA HIS A 20 2.51 8.00 -3.50
C HIS A 20 2.71 8.16 -1.99
N VAL A 21 2.45 7.12 -1.19
CA VAL A 21 2.64 7.20 0.27
C VAL A 21 4.10 7.42 0.66
N ALA A 22 5.04 6.80 -0.06
CA ALA A 22 6.47 6.96 0.20
C ALA A 22 6.96 8.40 -0.07
N THR A 23 6.40 9.08 -1.08
CA THR A 23 6.85 10.41 -1.54
C THR A 23 5.98 11.56 -1.03
N ALA A 24 4.74 11.30 -0.62
CA ALA A 24 3.81 12.33 -0.16
C ALA A 24 4.34 13.02 1.10
N ARG A 25 4.37 14.35 1.11
CA ARG A 25 4.78 15.14 2.29
C ARG A 25 3.80 14.99 3.46
N ARG A 26 2.53 14.70 3.16
CA ARG A 26 1.45 14.55 4.16
C ARG A 26 1.38 13.18 4.84
N SER A 27 2.15 12.18 4.39
CA SER A 27 2.18 10.85 5.05
C SER A 27 3.01 10.82 6.35
N GLY A 28 3.48 11.98 6.80
CA GLY A 28 4.22 12.16 8.06
C GLY A 28 5.71 11.85 7.93
N PRO A 29 6.50 12.12 8.98
CA PRO A 29 7.93 11.88 8.95
C PRO A 29 8.28 10.38 8.94
N TRP A 30 9.45 10.06 8.39
CA TRP A 30 10.05 8.72 8.50
C TRP A 30 10.57 8.43 9.91
N ARG A 31 11.04 9.49 10.59
CA ARG A 31 11.58 9.40 11.94
C ARG A 31 10.45 9.54 12.98
N PRO A 32 10.54 8.83 14.11
CA PRO A 32 9.62 9.02 15.20
C PRO A 32 9.77 10.42 15.82
N PRO A 33 8.68 11.01 16.35
CA PRO A 33 8.78 12.26 17.09
C PRO A 33 9.58 12.07 18.40
N PRO A 34 10.34 13.09 18.83
CA PRO A 34 11.13 13.02 20.06
C PRO A 34 10.23 12.74 21.27
N GLY A 35 10.61 11.77 22.11
CA GLY A 35 9.83 11.31 23.26
C GLY A 35 8.84 10.16 22.98
N SER A 36 8.70 9.74 21.71
CA SER A 36 7.95 8.52 21.36
C SER A 36 8.73 7.27 21.75
N ARG A 37 8.04 6.28 22.35
CA ARG A 37 8.57 4.93 22.59
C ARG A 37 8.59 4.05 21.33
N CYS A 38 7.92 4.47 20.25
CA CYS A 38 7.83 3.70 19.02
C CYS A 38 9.05 4.00 18.12
N PRO A 39 9.83 2.99 17.68
CA PRO A 39 11.04 3.20 16.88
C PRO A 39 10.75 3.65 15.43
N PHE A 40 9.49 3.55 14.99
CA PHE A 40 9.06 3.88 13.63
C PHE A 40 8.28 5.20 13.60
N GLY A 41 8.48 6.00 12.54
CA GLY A 41 7.60 7.12 12.22
C GLY A 41 6.21 6.67 11.71
N PRO A 42 5.27 7.59 11.51
CA PRO A 42 3.92 7.28 11.03
C PRO A 42 3.88 6.76 9.57
N ARG A 43 4.85 7.13 8.73
CA ARG A 43 4.88 6.78 7.30
C ARG A 43 4.96 5.26 7.04
N PRO A 44 5.81 4.47 7.75
CA PRO A 44 5.79 3.00 7.70
C PRO A 44 4.41 2.38 7.91
N GLY A 45 3.59 2.91 8.83
CA GLY A 45 2.25 2.39 9.08
C GLY A 45 1.35 2.50 7.84
N TRP A 46 1.38 3.64 7.16
CA TRP A 46 0.66 3.82 5.89
C TRP A 46 1.15 2.89 4.78
N LEU A 47 2.47 2.69 4.67
CA LEU A 47 3.04 1.75 3.70
C LEU A 47 2.51 0.33 3.92
N VAL A 48 2.45 -0.13 5.17
CA VAL A 48 1.91 -1.46 5.50
C VAL A 48 0.44 -1.58 5.12
N VAL A 49 -0.38 -0.56 5.44
CA VAL A 49 -1.81 -0.56 5.08
C VAL A 49 -2.02 -0.65 3.57
N VAL A 50 -1.29 0.15 2.80
CA VAL A 50 -1.40 0.15 1.33
C VAL A 50 -0.87 -1.15 0.72
N LEU A 51 0.26 -1.66 1.23
CA LEU A 51 0.86 -2.91 0.79
C LEU A 51 -0.10 -4.09 0.96
N LEU A 52 -0.70 -4.20 2.15
CA LEU A 52 -1.62 -5.29 2.50
C LEU A 52 -3.02 -5.09 1.92
N GLY A 53 -3.45 -3.85 1.69
CA GLY A 53 -4.77 -3.54 1.13
C GLY A 53 -5.03 -4.22 -0.22
N GLY A 54 -4.01 -4.31 -1.09
CA GLY A 54 -4.11 -5.01 -2.37
C GLY A 54 -4.41 -6.51 -2.21
N PRO A 55 -3.51 -7.30 -1.60
CA PRO A 55 -3.72 -8.73 -1.34
C PRO A 55 -4.98 -9.03 -0.53
N LEU A 56 -5.27 -8.25 0.51
CA LEU A 56 -6.47 -8.44 1.34
C LEU A 56 -7.75 -8.17 0.55
N GLY A 57 -7.78 -7.11 -0.27
CA GLY A 57 -8.89 -6.81 -1.16
C GLY A 57 -9.11 -7.92 -2.19
N TRP A 58 -8.03 -8.46 -2.76
CA TRP A 58 -8.08 -9.60 -3.67
C TRP A 58 -8.63 -10.86 -2.99
N LEU A 59 -8.12 -11.20 -1.80
CA LEU A 59 -8.62 -12.33 -1.02
C LEU A 59 -10.11 -12.16 -0.68
N ALA A 60 -10.55 -10.97 -0.29
CA ALA A 60 -11.95 -10.67 -0.03
C ALA A 60 -12.82 -10.86 -1.29
N TYR A 61 -12.34 -10.38 -2.45
CA TYR A 61 -13.01 -10.59 -3.74
C TYR A 61 -13.11 -12.09 -4.09
N MET A 62 -12.02 -12.84 -3.95
CA MET A 62 -12.00 -14.28 -4.21
C MET A 62 -12.93 -15.05 -3.27
N ARG A 63 -12.97 -14.69 -1.98
CA ARG A 63 -13.91 -15.29 -1.01
C ARG A 63 -15.37 -15.05 -1.39
N ARG A 64 -15.70 -13.86 -1.90
CA ARG A 64 -17.05 -13.54 -2.38
C ARG A 64 -17.40 -14.25 -3.69
N ARG A 65 -16.41 -14.46 -4.57
CA ARG A 65 -16.61 -15.16 -5.84
C ARG A 65 -16.74 -16.68 -5.68
N ALA A 66 -16.14 -17.24 -4.63
CA ALA A 66 -16.18 -18.67 -4.33
C ALA A 66 -17.42 -19.10 -3.50
N ALA A 67 -18.20 -18.13 -3.00
CA ALA A 67 -19.47 -18.34 -2.28
C ALA A 67 -20.65 -18.21 -3.24
#